data_AF-A0A2D8CD92-F1
#
_entry.id   AF-A0A2D8CD92-F1
#
_cell.length_a   1.000
_cell.length_b   1.000
_cell.length_c   1.000
_cell.angle_alpha   90.00
_cell.angle_beta   90.00
_cell.angle_gamma   90.00
#
_symmetry.space_group_name_H-M   'P 1'
#
loop_
_entity.id
_entity.type
_entity.pdbx_description
1 polymer ?
#
loop_
_entity_poly.entity_id
_entity_poly.type
_entity_poly.pdbx_seq_one_letter_code
_entity_poly.pdbx_strand_id
1 'polypeptide(L)'
;MKRLITTTFIAVLLIIGTASVFAQTSDYQIKNNFEERYAELKNSIEEAMTVNRIDSLKGEIEDFEYYNEDHEKLLNNALYPDSFEGSIAELHQRARAAEHKLLIIENQDEKLASLTSELNSYKSEIANLNSRTDSLRNAIVASEQSESNLSNLVERYRKSMEERDEFVLNMIDSLFITYKDMQGQALAEFSEENGSRALQQQDNPLELIQSVIEENIQILKSNDGSLQTEDYLRMYVVQSRFSEVWNQIGDDLTRIYAGDKANQWENNIEGKLHDWRASASKNMWASMDTYLEENNVDLGAFDNNESFYKAIDSFISKATDASREKVVTEDNYKDFQAFYDFWNGKIKSDWGRFVQEGEVLTMTQISNIDSEMMTWRDEAKPKSFLIPILFGISLLTIIGLIIVIARR
;
A
#
# COMPACT_ATOMS: atom_id res chain seq x y z
N MET A 1 84.04 33.88 -4.36
CA MET A 1 82.58 34.16 -4.31
C MET A 1 81.90 33.98 -5.67
N LYS A 2 81.89 32.74 -6.22
CA LYS A 2 81.14 32.39 -7.46
C LYS A 2 80.60 30.94 -7.45
N ARG A 3 80.65 30.25 -6.30
CA ARG A 3 80.20 28.85 -6.15
C ARG A 3 79.13 28.65 -5.06
N LEU A 4 78.57 29.74 -4.53
CA LEU A 4 77.52 29.71 -3.51
C LEU A 4 76.15 30.20 -4.03
N ILE A 5 76.05 30.53 -5.33
CA ILE A 5 74.79 31.00 -5.95
C ILE A 5 74.14 29.90 -6.79
N THR A 6 74.87 28.86 -7.17
CA THR A 6 74.35 27.79 -8.05
C THR A 6 73.71 26.60 -7.32
N THR A 7 73.96 26.41 -6.01
CA THR A 7 73.34 25.33 -5.23
C THR A 7 72.00 25.73 -4.59
N THR A 8 71.73 27.02 -4.42
CA THR A 8 70.47 27.50 -3.82
C THR A 8 69.35 27.68 -4.85
N PHE A 9 69.66 27.70 -6.15
CA PHE A 9 68.66 27.84 -7.22
C PHE A 9 68.03 26.49 -7.62
N ILE A 10 68.74 25.38 -7.40
CA ILE A 10 68.23 24.02 -7.71
C ILE A 10 67.36 23.48 -6.56
N ALA A 11 67.58 23.91 -5.31
CA ALA A 11 66.76 23.49 -4.16
C ALA A 11 65.40 24.21 -4.10
N VAL A 12 65.28 25.43 -4.65
CA VAL A 12 64.01 26.18 -4.68
C VAL A 12 63.12 25.74 -5.86
N LEU A 13 63.70 25.23 -6.94
CA LEU A 13 62.92 24.68 -8.07
C LEU A 13 62.37 23.28 -7.81
N LEU A 14 62.83 22.60 -6.75
CA LEU A 14 62.40 21.25 -6.35
C LEU A 14 61.32 21.25 -5.25
N ILE A 15 60.95 22.42 -4.72
CA ILE A 15 59.90 22.58 -3.70
C ILE A 15 58.59 23.12 -4.30
N ILE A 16 58.56 23.49 -5.58
CA ILE A 16 57.32 23.91 -6.28
C ILE A 16 56.57 22.70 -6.89
N GLY A 17 57.12 21.49 -6.80
CA GLY A 17 56.54 20.27 -7.39
C GLY A 17 55.52 19.52 -6.54
N THR A 18 55.13 20.01 -5.36
CA THR A 18 54.21 19.27 -4.46
C THR A 18 52.87 19.95 -4.21
N ALA A 19 52.57 21.05 -4.89
CA ALA A 19 51.22 21.62 -4.92
C ALA A 19 50.55 21.23 -6.24
N SER A 20 49.45 20.49 -6.14
CA SER A 20 48.52 20.18 -7.23
C SER A 20 48.89 19.00 -8.15
N VAL A 21 49.00 17.81 -7.58
CA VAL A 21 48.44 16.62 -8.28
C VAL A 21 46.92 16.75 -8.20
N PHE A 22 46.33 17.65 -9.00
CA PHE A 22 44.97 17.41 -9.45
C PHE A 22 45.07 16.17 -10.31
N ALA A 23 44.56 15.04 -9.82
CA ALA A 23 44.36 13.88 -10.64
C ALA A 23 43.52 14.33 -11.84
N GLN A 24 44.14 14.42 -13.02
CA GLN A 24 43.41 14.68 -14.25
C GLN A 24 42.75 13.35 -14.61
N THR A 25 41.63 13.05 -13.95
CA THR A 25 40.79 11.90 -14.26
C THR A 25 40.29 12.09 -15.68
N SER A 26 40.51 11.08 -16.53
CA SER A 26 40.02 11.12 -17.91
C SER A 26 38.49 11.13 -17.90
N ASP A 27 37.88 11.84 -18.83
CA ASP A 27 36.44 11.82 -19.14
C ASP A 27 35.87 10.39 -19.20
N TYR A 28 36.65 9.45 -19.74
CA TYR A 28 36.30 8.02 -19.77
C TYR A 28 36.25 7.39 -18.37
N GLN A 29 37.19 7.76 -17.50
CA GLN A 29 37.22 7.27 -16.11
C GLN A 29 36.09 7.88 -15.29
N ILE A 30 35.74 9.14 -15.51
CA ILE A 30 34.59 9.79 -14.86
C ILE A 30 33.30 9.04 -15.22
N LYS A 31 33.10 8.74 -16.52
CA LYS A 31 31.96 7.95 -16.99
C LYS A 31 31.93 6.55 -16.36
N ASN A 32 33.03 5.79 -16.41
CA ASN A 32 33.06 4.43 -15.88
C ASN A 32 32.78 4.39 -14.38
N ASN A 33 33.36 5.31 -13.62
CA ASN A 33 33.13 5.40 -12.18
C ASN A 33 31.66 5.73 -11.87
N PHE A 34 31.05 6.61 -12.67
CA PHE A 34 29.62 6.92 -12.55
C PHE A 34 28.77 5.68 -12.81
N GLU A 35 28.98 4.97 -13.92
CA GLU A 35 28.22 3.77 -14.29
C GLU A 35 28.37 2.65 -13.25
N GLU A 36 29.59 2.42 -12.75
CA GLU A 36 29.88 1.40 -11.73
C GLU A 36 29.17 1.73 -10.40
N ARG A 37 29.30 2.97 -9.94
CA ARG A 37 28.68 3.40 -8.67
C ARG A 37 27.16 3.46 -8.77
N TYR A 38 26.61 3.89 -9.90
CA TYR A 38 25.18 3.84 -10.17
C TYR A 38 24.65 2.39 -10.11
N ALA A 39 25.35 1.43 -10.74
CA ALA A 39 24.97 0.02 -10.71
C ALA A 39 25.07 -0.58 -9.29
N GLU A 40 26.10 -0.23 -8.52
CA GLU A 40 26.27 -0.65 -7.14
C GLU A 40 25.13 -0.14 -6.24
N LEU A 41 24.79 1.15 -6.34
CA LEU A 41 23.69 1.75 -5.59
C LEU A 41 22.36 1.10 -5.96
N LYS A 42 22.12 0.88 -7.26
CA LYS A 42 20.93 0.19 -7.74
C LYS A 42 20.80 -1.21 -7.15
N ASN A 43 21.85 -2.04 -7.23
CA ASN A 43 21.84 -3.39 -6.65
C ASN A 43 21.66 -3.35 -5.12
N SER A 44 22.31 -2.40 -4.44
CA SER A 44 22.20 -2.25 -2.99
C SER A 44 20.80 -1.87 -2.54
N ILE A 45 20.07 -1.08 -3.34
CA ILE A 45 18.66 -0.76 -3.10
C ILE A 45 17.79 -2.01 -3.28
N GLU A 46 18.06 -2.83 -4.30
CA GLU A 46 17.30 -4.06 -4.59
C GLU A 46 17.53 -5.15 -3.52
N GLU A 47 18.73 -5.22 -2.93
CA GLU A 47 19.10 -6.20 -1.90
C GLU A 47 18.80 -5.73 -0.46
N ALA A 48 18.35 -4.50 -0.26
CA ALA A 48 18.11 -3.95 1.07
C ALA A 48 16.96 -4.70 1.79
N MET A 49 17.22 -5.06 3.05
CA MET A 49 16.29 -5.84 3.89
C MET A 49 15.68 -5.04 5.06
N THR A 50 16.07 -3.78 5.25
CA THR A 50 15.57 -2.93 6.35
C THR A 50 15.39 -1.47 5.90
N VAL A 51 14.41 -0.78 6.48
CA VAL A 51 14.14 0.65 6.18
C VAL A 51 15.37 1.51 6.45
N ASN A 52 16.04 1.29 7.58
CA ASN A 52 17.29 1.98 7.93
C ASN A 52 18.40 1.83 6.87
N ARG A 53 18.48 0.68 6.18
CA ARG A 53 19.46 0.49 5.10
C ARG A 53 19.08 1.33 3.88
N ILE A 54 17.79 1.43 3.55
CA ILE A 54 17.32 2.29 2.46
C ILE A 54 17.55 3.77 2.78
N ASP A 55 17.31 4.22 4.01
CA ASP A 55 17.59 5.61 4.40
C ASP A 55 19.07 5.96 4.28
N SER A 56 19.94 5.01 4.67
CA SER A 56 21.39 5.16 4.45
C SER A 56 21.71 5.27 2.95
N LEU A 57 21.07 4.44 2.12
CA LEU A 57 21.26 4.44 0.66
C LEU A 57 20.76 5.73 0.01
N LYS A 58 19.68 6.35 0.50
CA LYS A 58 19.25 7.67 0.03
C LYS A 58 20.32 8.74 0.27
N GLY A 59 20.95 8.72 1.45
CA GLY A 59 22.09 9.59 1.73
C GLY A 59 23.27 9.31 0.80
N GLU A 60 23.56 8.03 0.52
CA GLU A 60 24.60 7.66 -0.46
C GLU A 60 24.26 8.12 -1.90
N ILE A 61 22.97 8.21 -2.26
CA ILE A 61 22.53 8.76 -3.55
C ILE A 61 22.74 10.28 -3.58
N GLU A 62 22.41 11.01 -2.51
CA GLU A 62 22.64 12.46 -2.40
C GLU A 62 24.13 12.79 -2.49
N ASP A 63 24.98 12.01 -1.80
CA ASP A 63 26.44 12.15 -1.89
C ASP A 63 26.95 11.84 -3.31
N PHE A 64 26.37 10.83 -3.97
CA PHE A 64 26.70 10.45 -5.34
C PHE A 64 26.30 11.53 -6.35
N GLU A 65 25.13 12.16 -6.17
CA GLU A 65 24.68 13.32 -6.95
C GLU A 65 25.65 14.48 -6.78
N TYR A 66 25.92 14.88 -5.53
CA TYR A 66 26.81 16.00 -5.23
C TYR A 66 28.23 15.81 -5.79
N TYR A 67 28.78 14.59 -5.73
CA TYR A 67 30.11 14.31 -6.25
C TYR A 67 30.23 14.46 -7.77
N ASN A 68 29.14 14.23 -8.50
CA ASN A 68 29.12 14.20 -9.97
C ASN A 68 28.49 15.45 -10.60
N GLU A 69 27.96 16.37 -9.79
CA GLU A 69 27.32 17.62 -10.24
C GLU A 69 28.27 18.45 -11.14
N ASP A 70 29.53 18.60 -10.75
CA ASP A 70 30.56 19.31 -11.53
C ASP A 70 30.85 18.64 -12.90
N HIS A 71 30.44 17.39 -13.08
CA HIS A 71 30.60 16.59 -14.29
C HIS A 71 29.29 16.38 -15.05
N GLU A 72 28.18 16.99 -14.62
CA GLU A 72 26.85 16.82 -15.20
C GLU A 72 26.86 16.96 -16.72
N LYS A 73 27.43 18.06 -17.25
CA LYS A 73 27.45 18.32 -18.69
C LYS A 73 28.20 17.25 -19.48
N LEU A 74 29.23 16.66 -18.90
CA LEU A 74 29.98 15.57 -19.51
C LEU A 74 29.14 14.28 -19.48
N LEU A 75 28.56 13.97 -18.32
CA LEU A 75 27.74 12.79 -18.10
C LEU A 75 26.48 12.80 -18.96
N ASN A 76 25.78 13.94 -19.08
CA ASN A 76 24.62 14.12 -19.97
C ASN A 76 24.94 13.81 -21.44
N ASN A 77 26.17 14.10 -21.90
CA ASN A 77 26.59 13.74 -23.25
C ASN A 77 27.01 12.26 -23.36
N ALA A 78 27.60 11.72 -22.30
CA ALA A 78 28.19 10.38 -22.26
C ALA A 78 27.16 9.26 -22.03
N LEU A 79 26.03 9.59 -21.40
CA LEU A 79 24.95 8.69 -20.98
C LEU A 79 23.75 8.68 -21.95
N TYR A 80 23.79 9.47 -23.03
CA TYR A 80 22.67 9.59 -23.97
C TYR A 80 22.13 8.22 -24.45
N PRO A 81 20.80 8.01 -24.47
CA PRO A 81 19.73 8.99 -24.31
C PRO A 81 19.43 9.42 -22.86
N ASP A 82 20.03 8.77 -21.88
CA ASP A 82 19.86 9.11 -20.47
C ASP A 82 20.68 10.35 -20.08
N SER A 83 20.31 10.97 -18.97
CA SER A 83 21.00 12.11 -18.39
C SER A 83 21.47 11.79 -16.97
N PHE A 84 22.47 12.52 -16.49
CA PHE A 84 22.91 12.51 -15.10
C PHE A 84 21.71 12.66 -14.14
N GLU A 85 20.91 13.70 -14.35
CA GLU A 85 19.72 13.97 -13.56
C GLU A 85 18.68 12.83 -13.65
N GLY A 86 18.54 12.22 -14.82
CA GLY A 86 17.67 11.06 -15.02
C GLY A 86 18.10 9.83 -14.21
N SER A 87 19.40 9.53 -14.22
CA SER A 87 19.97 8.42 -13.45
C SER A 87 19.83 8.63 -11.94
N ILE A 88 20.08 9.85 -11.45
CA ILE A 88 19.90 10.19 -10.03
C ILE A 88 18.43 10.11 -9.62
N ALA A 89 17.53 10.68 -10.44
CA ALA A 89 16.10 10.62 -10.20
C ALA A 89 15.59 9.17 -10.14
N GLU A 90 16.11 8.28 -10.98
CA GLU A 90 15.78 6.85 -10.96
C GLU A 90 16.22 6.19 -9.64
N LEU A 91 17.45 6.44 -9.18
CA LEU A 91 17.94 5.89 -7.91
C LEU A 91 17.07 6.33 -6.73
N HIS A 92 16.71 7.61 -6.65
CA HIS A 92 15.78 8.10 -5.62
C HIS A 92 14.42 7.42 -5.69
N GLN A 93 13.91 7.20 -6.90
CA GLN A 93 12.62 6.57 -7.08
C GLN A 93 12.63 5.09 -6.66
N ARG A 94 13.68 4.35 -7.03
CA ARG A 94 13.89 2.96 -6.60
C ARG A 94 14.05 2.85 -5.09
N ALA A 95 14.84 3.75 -4.48
CA ALA A 95 14.99 3.81 -3.04
C ALA A 95 13.66 4.05 -2.34
N ARG A 96 12.83 4.98 -2.83
CA ARG A 96 11.48 5.20 -2.28
C ARG A 96 10.57 3.97 -2.41
N ALA A 97 10.64 3.24 -3.54
CA ALA A 97 9.86 2.01 -3.72
C ALA A 97 10.31 0.90 -2.76
N ALA A 98 11.62 0.71 -2.58
CA ALA A 98 12.18 -0.29 -1.66
C ALA A 98 11.93 0.06 -0.18
N GLU A 99 12.06 1.33 0.19
CA GLU A 99 11.67 1.83 1.52
C GLU A 99 10.20 1.52 1.81
N HIS A 100 9.34 1.87 0.85
CA HIS A 100 7.91 1.64 0.95
C HIS A 100 7.65 0.15 1.14
N LYS A 101 8.31 -0.72 0.36
CA LYS A 101 8.23 -2.18 0.51
C LYS A 101 8.56 -2.66 1.94
N LEU A 102 9.60 -2.11 2.55
CA LEU A 102 10.10 -2.55 3.86
C LEU A 102 9.26 -2.01 5.02
N LEU A 103 8.76 -0.76 4.91
CA LEU A 103 7.81 -0.19 5.87
C LEU A 103 6.51 -1.01 5.95
N ILE A 104 6.11 -1.69 4.87
CA ILE A 104 4.94 -2.58 4.87
C ILE A 104 5.19 -3.79 5.76
N ILE A 105 6.35 -4.43 5.61
CA ILE A 105 6.68 -5.64 6.37
C ILE A 105 6.66 -5.29 7.86
N GLU A 106 7.27 -4.16 8.22
CA GLU A 106 7.28 -3.67 9.60
C GLU A 106 5.86 -3.31 10.10
N ASN A 107 5.07 -2.55 9.33
CA ASN A 107 3.71 -2.14 9.75
C ASN A 107 2.72 -3.32 9.75
N GLN A 108 2.84 -4.29 8.83
CA GLN A 108 2.01 -5.50 8.84
C GLN A 108 2.29 -6.33 10.09
N ASP A 109 3.56 -6.47 10.50
CA ASP A 109 3.91 -7.14 11.75
C ASP A 109 3.38 -6.37 12.97
N GLU A 110 3.45 -5.04 12.98
CA GLU A 110 2.90 -4.20 14.05
C GLU A 110 1.38 -4.25 14.14
N LYS A 111 0.68 -4.17 13.00
CA LYS A 111 -0.78 -4.23 12.94
C LYS A 111 -1.28 -5.63 13.28
N LEU A 112 -0.64 -6.69 12.79
CA LEU A 112 -0.94 -8.06 13.19
C LEU A 112 -0.70 -8.26 14.69
N ALA A 113 0.38 -7.71 15.24
CA ALA A 113 0.66 -7.78 16.67
C ALA A 113 -0.38 -7.01 17.50
N SER A 114 -0.78 -5.80 17.07
CA SER A 114 -1.78 -4.98 17.75
C SER A 114 -3.16 -5.63 17.71
N LEU A 115 -3.61 -6.07 16.54
CA LEU A 115 -4.90 -6.77 16.38
C LEU A 115 -4.90 -8.07 17.18
N THR A 116 -3.82 -8.86 17.10
CA THR A 116 -3.66 -10.08 17.90
C THR A 116 -3.69 -9.77 19.40
N SER A 117 -3.09 -8.65 19.83
CA SER A 117 -3.07 -8.25 21.24
C SER A 117 -4.45 -7.82 21.74
N GLU A 118 -5.16 -6.99 20.98
CA GLU A 118 -6.52 -6.54 21.30
C GLU A 118 -7.51 -7.71 21.33
N LEU A 119 -7.41 -8.60 20.35
CA LEU A 119 -8.24 -9.81 20.27
C LEU A 119 -7.94 -10.81 21.40
N ASN A 120 -6.67 -11.02 21.75
CA ASN A 120 -6.29 -11.86 22.90
C ASN A 120 -6.82 -11.26 24.21
N SER A 121 -6.89 -9.94 24.33
CA SER A 121 -7.50 -9.25 25.47
C SER A 121 -9.00 -9.60 25.56
N TYR A 122 -9.74 -9.44 24.46
CA TYR A 122 -11.18 -9.78 24.42
C TYR A 122 -11.44 -11.25 24.77
N LYS A 123 -10.66 -12.17 24.18
CA LYS A 123 -10.77 -13.61 24.45
C LYS A 123 -10.49 -13.96 25.92
N SER A 124 -9.44 -13.37 26.49
CA SER A 124 -9.06 -13.62 27.89
C SER A 124 -10.14 -13.13 28.86
N GLU A 125 -10.72 -11.96 28.59
CA GLU A 125 -11.76 -11.39 29.44
C GLU A 125 -13.07 -12.20 29.37
N ILE A 126 -13.48 -12.61 28.16
CA ILE A 126 -14.64 -13.51 27.98
C ILE A 126 -14.43 -14.82 28.73
N ALA A 127 -13.26 -15.45 28.62
CA ALA A 127 -12.96 -16.70 29.31
C ALA A 127 -13.03 -16.55 30.84
N ASN A 128 -12.56 -15.42 31.38
CA ASN A 128 -12.64 -15.11 32.81
C ASN A 128 -14.10 -14.94 33.27
N LEU A 129 -14.86 -14.11 32.58
CA LEU A 129 -16.28 -13.86 32.87
C LEU A 129 -17.11 -15.15 32.80
N ASN A 130 -16.81 -16.03 31.84
CA ASN A 130 -17.44 -17.34 31.72
C ASN A 130 -17.11 -18.25 32.91
N SER A 131 -15.83 -18.36 33.28
CA SER A 131 -15.40 -19.17 34.42
C SER A 131 -16.06 -18.71 35.73
N ARG A 132 -16.15 -17.39 35.93
CA ARG A 132 -16.86 -16.80 37.08
C ARG A 132 -18.34 -17.15 37.08
N THR A 133 -18.99 -17.01 35.93
CA THR A 133 -20.41 -17.36 35.75
C THR A 133 -20.68 -18.82 36.08
N ASP A 134 -19.89 -19.74 35.50
CA ASP A 134 -20.07 -21.18 35.69
C ASP A 134 -19.83 -21.59 37.13
N SER A 135 -18.82 -21.00 37.78
CA SER A 135 -18.55 -21.18 39.21
C SER A 135 -19.75 -20.73 40.06
N LEU A 136 -20.31 -19.55 39.79
CA LEU A 136 -21.49 -19.04 40.49
C LEU A 136 -22.72 -19.91 40.24
N ARG A 137 -22.93 -20.38 39.01
CA ARG A 137 -24.02 -21.30 38.65
C ARG A 137 -23.90 -22.61 39.42
N ASN A 138 -22.70 -23.21 39.45
CA ASN A 138 -22.46 -24.46 40.18
C ASN A 138 -22.63 -24.28 41.69
N ALA A 139 -22.20 -23.14 42.24
CA ALA A 139 -22.41 -22.81 43.65
C ALA A 139 -23.89 -22.62 44.00
N ILE A 140 -24.70 -22.03 43.11
CA ILE A 140 -26.16 -21.94 43.26
C ILE A 140 -26.78 -23.33 43.32
N VAL A 141 -26.45 -24.20 42.35
CA VAL A 141 -26.96 -25.58 42.28
C VAL A 141 -26.56 -26.38 43.53
N ALA A 142 -25.38 -26.13 44.09
CA ALA A 142 -24.91 -26.80 45.31
C ALA A 142 -25.49 -26.23 46.62
N SER A 143 -26.02 -25.00 46.61
CA SER A 143 -26.41 -24.25 47.82
C SER A 143 -27.89 -24.39 48.21
N GLU A 144 -28.57 -25.45 47.78
CA GLU A 144 -30.02 -25.71 48.00
C GLU A 144 -30.48 -25.71 49.48
N GLN A 145 -29.56 -25.64 50.45
CA GLN A 145 -29.85 -25.80 51.89
C GLN A 145 -29.85 -24.51 52.73
N SER A 146 -29.57 -23.33 52.15
CA SER A 146 -29.64 -22.05 52.88
C SER A 146 -30.17 -20.90 52.01
N GLU A 147 -31.38 -20.45 52.33
CA GLU A 147 -32.14 -19.42 51.58
C GLU A 147 -31.39 -18.09 51.49
N SER A 148 -30.70 -17.68 52.56
CA SER A 148 -29.90 -16.43 52.57
C SER A 148 -28.62 -16.55 51.74
N ASN A 149 -27.97 -17.71 51.73
CA ASN A 149 -26.78 -17.93 50.89
C ASN A 149 -27.15 -18.04 49.41
N LEU A 150 -28.30 -18.65 49.13
CA LEU A 150 -28.86 -18.75 47.79
C LEU A 150 -29.19 -17.36 47.22
N SER A 151 -29.84 -16.48 47.99
CA SER A 151 -30.16 -15.11 47.55
C SER A 151 -28.89 -14.32 47.16
N ASN A 152 -27.85 -14.37 47.98
CA ASN A 152 -26.58 -13.67 47.70
C ASN A 152 -25.81 -14.29 46.52
N LEU A 153 -25.94 -15.59 46.26
CA LEU A 153 -25.34 -16.25 45.11
C LEU A 153 -26.09 -15.90 43.82
N VAL A 154 -27.43 -15.87 43.86
CA VAL A 154 -28.27 -15.46 42.73
C VAL A 154 -28.02 -14.00 42.37
N GLU A 155 -27.90 -13.10 43.35
CA GLU A 155 -27.57 -11.69 43.10
C GLU A 155 -26.21 -11.52 42.42
N ARG A 156 -25.18 -12.23 42.90
CA ARG A 156 -23.84 -12.21 42.27
C ARG A 156 -23.84 -12.82 40.87
N TYR A 157 -24.60 -13.88 40.66
CA TYR A 157 -24.77 -14.51 39.35
C TYR A 157 -25.42 -13.53 38.36
N ARG A 158 -26.50 -12.86 38.75
CA ARG A 158 -27.16 -11.84 37.91
C ARG A 158 -26.21 -10.71 37.55
N LYS A 159 -25.49 -10.17 38.54
CA LYS A 159 -24.49 -9.12 38.30
C LYS A 159 -23.37 -9.57 37.36
N SER A 160 -22.88 -10.80 37.53
CA SER A 160 -21.86 -11.36 36.63
C SER A 160 -22.37 -11.58 35.20
N MET A 161 -23.67 -11.78 35.01
CA MET A 161 -24.29 -11.82 33.68
C MET A 161 -24.38 -10.43 33.07
N GLU A 162 -24.85 -9.45 33.84
CA GLU A 162 -24.92 -8.06 33.39
C GLU A 162 -23.54 -7.52 32.97
N GLU A 163 -22.49 -7.76 33.77
CA GLU A 163 -21.11 -7.34 33.45
C GLU A 163 -20.59 -7.98 32.14
N ARG A 164 -20.96 -9.23 31.88
CA ARG A 164 -20.56 -9.93 30.66
C ARG A 164 -21.33 -9.43 29.45
N ASP A 165 -22.63 -9.24 29.60
CA ASP A 165 -23.49 -8.78 28.52
C ASP A 165 -23.09 -7.35 28.11
N GLU A 166 -22.81 -6.47 29.09
CA GLU A 166 -22.25 -5.14 28.87
C GLU A 166 -20.90 -5.18 28.14
N PHE A 167 -20.00 -6.09 28.52
CA PHE A 167 -18.72 -6.23 27.84
C PHE A 167 -18.87 -6.67 26.37
N VAL A 168 -19.76 -7.63 26.10
CA VAL A 168 -20.03 -8.09 24.73
C VAL A 168 -20.65 -6.97 23.89
N LEU A 169 -21.56 -6.18 24.46
CA LEU A 169 -22.13 -5.01 23.80
C LEU A 169 -21.07 -3.93 23.53
N ASN A 170 -20.19 -3.64 24.49
CA ASN A 170 -19.09 -2.67 24.31
C ASN A 170 -18.08 -3.13 23.26
N MET A 171 -17.84 -4.43 23.13
CA MET A 171 -17.00 -4.99 22.07
C MET A 171 -17.69 -4.84 20.70
N ILE A 172 -18.98 -5.14 20.59
CA ILE A 172 -19.77 -4.88 19.37
C ILE A 172 -19.74 -3.38 19.04
N ASP A 173 -19.96 -2.51 20.02
CA ASP A 173 -19.89 -1.06 19.87
C ASP A 173 -18.50 -0.57 19.46
N SER A 174 -17.42 -1.16 19.96
CA SER A 174 -16.04 -0.83 19.53
C SER A 174 -15.81 -1.14 18.05
N LEU A 175 -16.32 -2.27 17.56
CA LEU A 175 -16.29 -2.62 16.13
C LEU A 175 -17.14 -1.64 15.31
N PHE A 176 -18.26 -1.20 15.88
CA PHE A 176 -19.16 -0.22 15.28
C PHE A 176 -18.65 1.22 15.31
N ILE A 177 -17.92 1.62 16.34
CA ILE A 177 -17.30 2.94 16.46
C ILE A 177 -16.14 3.02 15.49
N THR A 178 -15.34 1.94 15.37
CA THR A 178 -14.34 1.81 14.30
C THR A 178 -14.99 1.95 12.93
N TYR A 179 -16.18 1.38 12.74
CA TYR A 179 -16.99 1.55 11.53
C TYR A 179 -17.51 2.99 11.33
N LYS A 180 -18.04 3.64 12.38
CA LYS A 180 -18.61 4.99 12.35
C LYS A 180 -17.56 6.07 12.12
N ASP A 181 -16.38 5.94 12.74
CA ASP A 181 -15.23 6.82 12.54
C ASP A 181 -14.70 6.74 11.09
N MET A 182 -15.02 5.64 10.39
CA MET A 182 -14.68 5.46 9.00
C MET A 182 -15.76 5.96 8.04
N GLN A 183 -17.01 6.23 8.45
CA GLN A 183 -18.15 6.54 7.57
C GLN A 183 -18.04 7.89 6.82
N GLY A 184 -18.46 7.88 5.55
CA GLY A 184 -18.79 9.07 4.76
C GLY A 184 -20.24 9.50 4.97
N GLN A 185 -20.58 10.71 4.50
CA GLN A 185 -21.86 11.36 4.80
C GLN A 185 -23.10 10.57 4.35
N ALA A 186 -23.06 9.93 3.17
CA ALA A 186 -24.16 9.14 2.64
C ALA A 186 -24.44 7.86 3.46
N LEU A 187 -23.39 7.22 3.98
CA LEU A 187 -23.51 6.01 4.79
C LEU A 187 -24.01 6.34 6.21
N ALA A 188 -23.61 7.49 6.76
CA ALA A 188 -24.10 7.98 8.04
C ALA A 188 -25.60 8.29 8.03
N GLU A 189 -26.11 8.94 6.97
CA GLU A 189 -27.52 9.24 6.80
C GLU A 189 -28.38 7.96 6.71
N PHE A 190 -27.91 6.94 5.98
CA PHE A 190 -28.61 5.65 5.89
C PHE A 190 -28.65 4.91 7.24
N SER A 191 -27.53 4.90 7.98
CA SER A 191 -27.44 4.28 9.31
C SER A 191 -28.29 5.00 10.37
N GLU A 192 -28.50 6.32 10.26
CA GLU A 192 -29.38 7.06 11.18
C GLU A 192 -30.87 6.78 10.92
N GLU A 193 -31.28 6.64 9.66
CA GLU A 193 -32.67 6.39 9.29
C GLU A 193 -33.12 4.95 9.63
N ASN A 194 -32.21 3.97 9.51
CA ASN A 194 -32.51 2.54 9.64
C ASN A 194 -31.85 1.83 10.86
N GLY A 195 -30.65 2.23 11.29
CA GLY A 195 -29.80 1.45 12.21
C GLY A 195 -29.92 1.76 13.71
N SER A 196 -30.33 2.99 14.09
CA SER A 196 -30.41 3.40 15.51
C SER A 196 -31.49 2.65 16.33
N ARG A 197 -32.38 1.89 15.68
CA ARG A 197 -33.48 1.17 16.35
C ARG A 197 -33.11 -0.25 16.79
N ALA A 198 -32.14 -0.91 16.13
CA ALA A 198 -31.78 -2.30 16.43
C ALA A 198 -30.97 -2.42 17.75
N LEU A 199 -30.08 -1.46 18.01
CA LEU A 199 -29.22 -1.41 19.21
C LEU A 199 -29.98 -1.10 20.52
N GLN A 200 -31.17 -0.53 20.44
CA GLN A 200 -31.89 -0.01 21.62
C GLN A 200 -32.91 -1.00 22.23
N GLN A 201 -33.12 -2.18 21.64
CA GLN A 201 -34.26 -3.05 22.00
C GLN A 201 -33.96 -4.56 22.11
N GLN A 202 -32.71 -5.02 21.96
CA GLN A 202 -32.42 -6.46 21.96
C GLN A 202 -31.64 -6.91 23.20
N ASP A 203 -32.23 -7.84 23.94
CA ASP A 203 -31.64 -8.46 25.14
C ASP A 203 -30.60 -9.55 24.80
N ASN A 204 -30.52 -10.00 23.53
CA ASN A 204 -29.63 -11.07 23.08
C ASN A 204 -28.55 -10.56 22.11
N PRO A 205 -27.25 -10.65 22.47
CA PRO A 205 -26.15 -10.23 21.59
C PRO A 205 -26.11 -10.92 20.21
N LEU A 206 -26.60 -12.16 20.09
CA LEU A 206 -26.66 -12.87 18.81
C LEU A 206 -27.70 -12.28 17.86
N GLU A 207 -28.82 -11.80 18.39
CA GLU A 207 -29.84 -11.10 17.60
C GLU A 207 -29.29 -9.77 17.09
N LEU A 208 -28.48 -9.10 17.93
CA LEU A 208 -27.86 -7.84 17.55
C LEU A 208 -26.87 -8.06 16.40
N ILE A 209 -25.95 -9.01 16.56
CA ILE A 209 -25.02 -9.43 15.51
C ILE A 209 -25.77 -9.76 14.20
N GLN A 210 -26.86 -10.52 14.28
CA GLN A 210 -27.66 -10.85 13.11
C GLN A 210 -28.25 -9.60 12.45
N SER A 211 -28.86 -8.71 13.22
CA SER A 211 -29.51 -7.50 12.69
C SER A 211 -28.53 -6.59 11.97
N VAL A 212 -27.32 -6.48 12.50
CA VAL A 212 -26.21 -5.72 11.94
C VAL A 212 -25.79 -6.26 10.57
N ILE A 213 -25.63 -7.59 10.47
CA ILE A 213 -25.26 -8.22 9.21
C ILE A 213 -26.37 -8.03 8.18
N GLU A 214 -27.63 -8.21 8.59
CA GLU A 214 -28.80 -8.04 7.73
C GLU A 214 -28.93 -6.60 7.21
N GLU A 215 -28.70 -5.60 8.06
CA GLU A 215 -28.72 -4.18 7.67
C GLU A 215 -27.63 -3.88 6.64
N ASN A 216 -26.40 -4.35 6.87
CA ASN A 216 -25.30 -4.14 5.91
C ASN A 216 -25.57 -4.84 4.57
N ILE A 217 -26.16 -6.03 4.58
CA ILE A 217 -26.63 -6.70 3.35
C ILE A 217 -27.71 -5.87 2.67
N GLN A 218 -28.64 -5.28 3.43
CA GLN A 218 -29.70 -4.46 2.87
C GLN A 218 -29.14 -3.20 2.22
N ILE A 219 -28.20 -2.50 2.85
CA ILE A 219 -27.47 -1.34 2.29
C ILE A 219 -26.82 -1.70 0.95
N LEU A 220 -26.16 -2.86 0.88
CA LEU A 220 -25.49 -3.31 -0.34
C LEU A 220 -26.47 -3.70 -1.45
N LYS A 221 -27.72 -4.05 -1.10
CA LYS A 221 -28.76 -4.43 -2.06
C LYS A 221 -29.63 -3.25 -2.47
N SER A 222 -29.75 -2.25 -1.63
CA SER A 222 -30.44 -1.01 -1.94
C SER A 222 -29.58 -0.28 -2.97
N ASN A 223 -30.10 -0.21 -4.20
CA ASN A 223 -29.38 0.23 -5.39
C ASN A 223 -29.69 1.72 -5.66
N ASP A 224 -29.70 2.52 -4.59
CA ASP A 224 -30.20 3.90 -4.53
C ASP A 224 -29.30 4.88 -5.31
N GLY A 225 -28.12 4.43 -5.74
CA GLY A 225 -27.11 5.25 -6.42
C GLY A 225 -26.42 6.27 -5.51
N SER A 226 -26.59 6.15 -4.19
CA SER A 226 -26.00 7.07 -3.20
C SER A 226 -24.57 6.71 -2.78
N LEU A 227 -24.19 5.43 -2.93
CA LEU A 227 -22.88 4.94 -2.51
C LEU A 227 -21.83 5.16 -3.59
N GLN A 228 -20.68 5.69 -3.19
CA GLN A 228 -19.50 5.83 -4.05
C GLN A 228 -18.59 4.60 -3.93
N THR A 229 -17.60 4.47 -4.82
CA THR A 229 -16.62 3.38 -4.81
C THR A 229 -15.90 3.28 -3.46
N GLU A 230 -15.59 4.41 -2.85
CA GLU A 230 -15.02 4.55 -1.52
C GLU A 230 -15.89 3.90 -0.44
N ASP A 231 -17.21 4.04 -0.54
CA ASP A 231 -18.15 3.45 0.42
C ASP A 231 -18.19 1.93 0.27
N TYR A 232 -18.19 1.41 -0.96
CA TYR A 232 -18.15 -0.04 -1.19
C TYR A 232 -16.82 -0.67 -0.73
N LEU A 233 -15.68 -0.01 -0.99
CA LEU A 233 -14.38 -0.40 -0.47
C LEU A 233 -14.40 -0.47 1.06
N ARG A 234 -14.96 0.55 1.72
CA ARG A 234 -15.09 0.57 3.17
C ARG A 234 -15.96 -0.57 3.69
N MET A 235 -17.13 -0.80 3.08
CA MET A 235 -18.03 -1.88 3.50
C MET A 235 -17.38 -3.26 3.36
N TYR A 236 -16.53 -3.45 2.35
CA TYR A 236 -15.74 -4.66 2.18
C TYR A 236 -14.72 -4.86 3.33
N VAL A 237 -13.99 -3.81 3.74
CA VAL A 237 -13.07 -3.87 4.89
C VAL A 237 -13.81 -4.22 6.18
N VAL A 238 -14.96 -3.58 6.41
CA VAL A 238 -15.77 -3.75 7.61
C VAL A 238 -16.27 -5.18 7.72
N GLN A 239 -16.74 -5.75 6.61
CA GLN A 239 -17.14 -7.15 6.55
C GLN A 239 -15.99 -8.09 6.94
N SER A 240 -14.77 -7.86 6.44
CA SER A 240 -13.60 -8.68 6.79
C SER A 240 -13.33 -8.66 8.29
N ARG A 241 -13.25 -7.46 8.87
CA ARG A 241 -13.01 -7.28 10.32
C ARG A 241 -14.10 -7.95 11.17
N PHE A 242 -15.35 -7.82 10.76
CA PHE A 242 -16.47 -8.44 11.46
C PHE A 242 -16.36 -9.96 11.43
N SER A 243 -16.02 -10.54 10.27
CA SER A 243 -15.81 -11.98 10.12
C SER A 243 -14.65 -12.49 10.95
N GLU A 244 -13.54 -11.74 11.03
CA GLU A 244 -12.37 -12.10 11.84
C GLU A 244 -12.72 -12.19 13.32
N VAL A 245 -13.46 -11.20 13.84
CA VAL A 245 -13.91 -11.23 15.23
C VAL A 245 -14.85 -12.41 15.46
N TRP A 246 -15.85 -12.59 14.59
CA TRP A 246 -16.80 -13.69 14.71
C TRP A 246 -16.09 -15.06 14.75
N ASN A 247 -15.10 -15.29 13.89
CA ASN A 247 -14.35 -16.55 13.88
C ASN A 247 -13.60 -16.84 15.19
N GLN A 248 -13.33 -15.84 16.02
CA GLN A 248 -12.57 -16.01 17.26
C GLN A 248 -13.45 -16.14 18.50
N ILE A 249 -14.63 -15.52 18.50
CA ILE A 249 -15.52 -15.47 19.68
C ILE A 249 -16.91 -16.08 19.43
N GLY A 250 -17.25 -16.40 18.17
CA GLY A 250 -18.56 -16.88 17.75
C GLY A 250 -19.01 -18.12 18.51
N ASP A 251 -18.14 -19.12 18.64
CA ASP A 251 -18.39 -20.36 19.40
C ASP A 251 -18.72 -20.09 20.87
N ASP A 252 -18.01 -19.14 21.48
CA ASP A 252 -18.23 -18.76 22.87
C ASP A 252 -19.58 -18.05 23.01
N LEU A 253 -19.89 -17.13 22.11
CA LEU A 253 -21.17 -16.41 22.09
C LEU A 253 -22.35 -17.36 21.86
N THR A 254 -22.26 -18.27 20.88
CA THR A 254 -23.37 -19.20 20.58
C THR A 254 -23.58 -20.16 21.74
N ARG A 255 -22.52 -20.72 22.32
CA ARG A 255 -22.62 -21.62 23.49
C ARG A 255 -23.33 -20.95 24.68
N ILE A 256 -23.14 -19.66 24.86
CA ILE A 256 -23.67 -18.90 26.00
C ILE A 256 -25.11 -18.45 25.75
N TYR A 257 -25.35 -17.81 24.62
CA TYR A 257 -26.60 -17.05 24.37
C TYR A 257 -27.62 -17.83 23.53
N ALA A 258 -27.20 -18.89 22.82
CA ALA A 258 -28.10 -19.66 21.97
C ALA A 258 -28.80 -20.83 22.68
N GLY A 259 -28.31 -21.24 23.85
CA GLY A 259 -28.80 -22.42 24.56
C GLY A 259 -28.78 -23.67 23.67
N ASP A 260 -29.89 -24.41 23.62
CA ASP A 260 -30.03 -25.64 22.83
C ASP A 260 -29.98 -25.42 21.31
N LYS A 261 -29.98 -24.15 20.85
CA LYS A 261 -29.95 -23.77 19.43
C LYS A 261 -28.58 -23.30 18.95
N ALA A 262 -27.50 -23.56 19.69
CA ALA A 262 -26.14 -23.12 19.35
C ALA A 262 -25.76 -23.36 17.88
N ASN A 263 -25.86 -24.60 17.41
CA ASN A 263 -25.55 -24.93 16.02
C ASN A 263 -26.45 -24.20 15.01
N GLN A 264 -27.71 -23.93 15.34
CA GLN A 264 -28.61 -23.20 14.42
C GLN A 264 -28.19 -21.74 14.30
N TRP A 265 -27.82 -21.11 15.42
CA TRP A 265 -27.33 -19.74 15.45
C TRP A 265 -26.00 -19.59 14.73
N GLU A 266 -25.05 -20.48 14.99
CA GLU A 266 -23.75 -20.52 14.32
C GLU A 266 -23.91 -20.59 12.80
N ASN A 267 -24.62 -21.62 12.30
CA ASN A 267 -24.86 -21.78 10.86
C ASN A 267 -25.61 -20.59 10.23
N ASN A 268 -26.55 -19.97 10.97
CA ASN A 268 -27.29 -18.82 10.47
C ASN A 268 -26.40 -17.58 10.33
N ILE A 269 -25.60 -17.27 11.35
CA ILE A 269 -24.68 -16.13 11.30
C ILE A 269 -23.59 -16.35 10.24
N GLU A 270 -22.99 -17.54 10.18
CA GLU A 270 -21.99 -17.86 9.15
C GLU A 270 -22.56 -17.73 7.73
N GLY A 271 -23.77 -18.25 7.49
CA GLY A 271 -24.45 -18.10 6.21
C GLY A 271 -24.69 -16.64 5.84
N LYS A 272 -25.10 -15.81 6.80
CA LYS A 272 -25.29 -14.37 6.59
C LYS A 272 -23.98 -13.62 6.37
N LEU A 273 -22.91 -13.99 7.08
CA LEU A 273 -21.57 -13.42 6.85
C LEU A 273 -21.06 -13.74 5.45
N HIS A 274 -21.32 -14.95 4.97
CA HIS A 274 -21.01 -15.34 3.59
C HIS A 274 -21.81 -14.49 2.57
N ASP A 275 -23.11 -14.31 2.78
CA ASP A 275 -23.96 -13.48 1.92
C ASP A 275 -23.52 -12.01 1.92
N TRP A 276 -23.13 -11.48 3.08
CA TRP A 276 -22.58 -10.14 3.22
C TRP A 276 -21.27 -10.02 2.45
N ARG A 277 -20.34 -10.96 2.62
CA ARG A 277 -19.06 -10.98 1.89
C ARG A 277 -19.26 -11.00 0.38
N ALA A 278 -20.15 -11.86 -0.10
CA ALA A 278 -20.46 -11.97 -1.53
C ALA A 278 -21.04 -10.66 -2.08
N SER A 279 -21.96 -10.02 -1.34
CA SER A 279 -22.58 -8.76 -1.74
C SER A 279 -21.56 -7.60 -1.73
N ALA A 280 -20.75 -7.50 -0.68
CA ALA A 280 -19.74 -6.46 -0.53
C ALA A 280 -18.68 -6.57 -1.63
N SER A 281 -18.13 -7.77 -1.85
CA SER A 281 -17.15 -8.03 -2.90
C SER A 281 -17.71 -7.68 -4.28
N LYS A 282 -18.88 -8.21 -4.63
CA LYS A 282 -19.51 -7.96 -5.94
C LYS A 282 -19.68 -6.46 -6.21
N ASN A 283 -20.24 -5.72 -5.26
CA ASN A 283 -20.51 -4.30 -5.46
C ASN A 283 -19.22 -3.47 -5.49
N MET A 284 -18.23 -3.81 -4.66
CA MET A 284 -16.92 -3.17 -4.68
C MET A 284 -16.27 -3.31 -6.05
N TRP A 285 -16.13 -4.53 -6.58
CA TRP A 285 -15.51 -4.73 -7.89
C TRP A 285 -16.29 -4.06 -9.02
N ALA A 286 -17.62 -4.16 -9.01
CA ALA A 286 -18.45 -3.49 -10.01
C ALA A 286 -18.31 -1.95 -9.97
N SER A 287 -18.23 -1.36 -8.77
CA SER A 287 -18.03 0.09 -8.62
C SER A 287 -16.63 0.53 -9.06
N MET A 288 -15.59 -0.28 -8.80
CA MET A 288 -14.23 -0.01 -9.24
C MET A 288 -14.11 -0.10 -10.76
N ASP A 289 -14.72 -1.13 -11.37
CA ASP A 289 -14.79 -1.31 -12.82
C ASP A 289 -15.49 -0.13 -13.50
N THR A 290 -16.66 0.27 -12.99
CA THR A 290 -17.40 1.46 -13.48
C THR A 290 -16.54 2.72 -13.37
N TYR A 291 -15.89 2.94 -12.23
CA TYR A 291 -15.02 4.10 -12.03
C TYR A 291 -13.86 4.14 -13.03
N LEU A 292 -13.23 2.99 -13.28
CA LEU A 292 -12.12 2.84 -14.21
C LEU A 292 -12.55 3.13 -15.66
N GLU A 293 -13.68 2.57 -16.10
CA GLU A 293 -14.27 2.83 -17.41
C GLU A 293 -14.59 4.33 -17.61
N GLU A 294 -15.20 4.97 -16.62
CA GLU A 294 -15.53 6.41 -16.65
C GLU A 294 -14.29 7.31 -16.74
N ASN A 295 -13.13 6.82 -16.28
CA ASN A 295 -11.86 7.53 -16.31
C ASN A 295 -10.93 7.08 -17.46
N ASN A 296 -11.47 6.37 -18.47
CA ASN A 296 -10.74 5.86 -19.64
C ASN A 296 -9.59 4.90 -19.30
N VAL A 297 -9.71 4.14 -18.21
CA VAL A 297 -8.76 3.08 -17.85
C VAL A 297 -9.46 1.73 -18.03
N ASP A 298 -9.22 1.06 -19.16
CA ASP A 298 -9.77 -0.28 -19.42
C ASP A 298 -8.76 -1.37 -19.00
N LEU A 299 -8.99 -1.98 -17.84
CA LEU A 299 -8.17 -3.08 -17.33
C LEU A 299 -8.61 -4.46 -17.85
N GLY A 300 -9.77 -4.55 -18.52
CA GLY A 300 -10.49 -5.79 -18.73
C GLY A 300 -11.13 -6.35 -17.45
N ALA A 301 -11.67 -7.57 -17.54
CA ALA A 301 -12.48 -8.13 -16.46
C ALA A 301 -11.69 -8.56 -15.21
N PHE A 302 -12.20 -8.19 -14.04
CA PHE A 302 -11.74 -8.64 -12.71
C PHE A 302 -12.91 -8.68 -11.72
N ASP A 303 -12.84 -9.56 -10.72
CA ASP A 303 -13.88 -9.72 -9.69
C ASP A 303 -13.34 -10.19 -8.33
N ASN A 304 -12.01 -10.16 -8.16
CA ASN A 304 -11.31 -10.55 -6.94
C ASN A 304 -9.89 -9.95 -6.92
N ASN A 305 -9.25 -9.92 -5.74
CA ASN A 305 -7.94 -9.30 -5.51
C ASN A 305 -6.87 -9.77 -6.50
N GLU A 306 -6.80 -11.09 -6.77
CA GLU A 306 -5.81 -11.67 -7.66
C GLU A 306 -6.05 -11.27 -9.13
N SER A 307 -7.30 -11.37 -9.58
CA SER A 307 -7.68 -10.96 -10.94
C SER A 307 -7.48 -9.45 -11.17
N PHE A 308 -7.75 -8.62 -10.16
CA PHE A 308 -7.57 -7.18 -10.22
C PHE A 308 -6.09 -6.81 -10.34
N TYR A 309 -5.23 -7.41 -9.51
CA TYR A 309 -3.78 -7.23 -9.64
C TYR A 309 -3.27 -7.64 -11.03
N LYS A 310 -3.67 -8.82 -11.52
CA LYS A 310 -3.29 -9.30 -12.85
C LYS A 310 -3.81 -8.40 -13.98
N ALA A 311 -4.99 -7.81 -13.81
CA ALA A 311 -5.56 -6.88 -14.78
C ALA A 311 -4.71 -5.61 -14.87
N ILE A 312 -4.29 -5.04 -13.73
CA ILE A 312 -3.37 -3.89 -13.67
C ILE A 312 -2.01 -4.24 -14.28
N ASP A 313 -1.39 -5.33 -13.84
CA ASP A 313 -0.09 -5.82 -14.32
C ASP A 313 -0.10 -6.03 -15.84
N SER A 314 -1.16 -6.67 -16.36
CA SER A 314 -1.33 -6.89 -17.79
C SER A 314 -1.54 -5.58 -18.56
N PHE A 315 -2.31 -4.64 -18.00
CA PHE A 315 -2.55 -3.34 -18.60
C PHE A 315 -1.22 -2.56 -18.74
N ILE A 316 -0.46 -2.44 -17.65
CA ILE A 316 0.82 -1.71 -17.63
C ILE A 316 1.83 -2.38 -18.57
N SER A 317 1.93 -3.71 -18.54
CA SER A 317 2.83 -4.45 -19.43
C SER A 317 2.51 -4.21 -20.90
N LYS A 318 1.23 -4.31 -21.29
CA LYS A 318 0.80 -4.03 -22.68
C LYS A 318 1.04 -2.57 -23.07
N ALA A 319 0.78 -1.64 -22.18
CA ALA A 319 0.99 -0.21 -22.44
C ALA A 319 2.49 0.10 -22.59
N THR A 320 3.35 -0.56 -21.81
CA THR A 320 4.81 -0.49 -21.91
C THR A 320 5.29 -1.01 -23.25
N ASP A 321 4.82 -2.19 -23.67
CA ASP A 321 5.18 -2.79 -24.96
C ASP A 321 4.70 -1.92 -26.14
N ALA A 322 3.48 -1.39 -26.06
CA ALA A 322 2.95 -0.48 -27.08
C ALA A 322 3.77 0.82 -27.19
N SER A 323 4.27 1.35 -26.07
CA SER A 323 5.19 2.49 -26.05
C SER A 323 6.54 2.19 -26.69
N ARG A 324 7.02 0.94 -26.59
CA ARG A 324 8.27 0.46 -27.21
C ARG A 324 8.15 0.30 -28.73
N GLU A 325 7.02 -0.20 -29.22
CA GLU A 325 6.82 -0.56 -30.63
C GLU A 325 6.37 0.59 -31.54
N LYS A 326 5.63 1.57 -31.01
CA LYS A 326 5.13 2.72 -31.78
C LYS A 326 6.17 3.85 -31.82
N VAL A 327 6.13 4.69 -32.86
CA VAL A 327 6.82 5.99 -32.82
C VAL A 327 6.29 6.73 -31.59
N VAL A 328 7.15 7.04 -30.64
CA VAL A 328 6.73 7.67 -29.39
C VAL A 328 6.02 9.00 -29.69
N THR A 329 4.71 9.04 -29.44
CA THR A 329 3.85 10.20 -29.67
C THR A 329 3.47 10.85 -28.35
N GLU A 330 3.06 12.13 -28.39
CA GLU A 330 2.46 12.79 -27.21
C GLU A 330 1.23 12.04 -26.67
N ASP A 331 0.53 11.28 -27.52
CA ASP A 331 -0.66 10.53 -27.12
C ASP A 331 -0.32 9.32 -26.24
N ASN A 332 0.79 8.60 -26.50
CA ASN A 332 1.24 7.51 -25.61
C ASN A 332 1.58 8.00 -24.20
N TYR A 333 2.07 9.23 -24.07
CA TYR A 333 2.42 9.81 -22.77
C TYR A 333 1.18 10.30 -22.01
N LYS A 334 0.10 10.69 -22.70
CA LYS A 334 -1.19 11.03 -22.08
C LYS A 334 -1.85 9.81 -21.43
N ASP A 335 -1.77 8.64 -22.07
CA ASP A 335 -2.30 7.39 -21.51
C ASP A 335 -1.56 7.02 -20.21
N PHE A 336 -0.23 7.18 -20.21
CA PHE A 336 0.57 7.04 -18.99
C PHE A 336 0.14 8.03 -17.90
N GLN A 337 -0.04 9.31 -18.24
CA GLN A 337 -0.45 10.34 -17.27
C GLN A 337 -1.84 10.06 -16.68
N ALA A 338 -2.82 9.67 -17.50
CA ALA A 338 -4.16 9.34 -17.04
C ALA A 338 -4.13 8.17 -16.03
N PHE A 339 -3.39 7.10 -16.34
CA PHE A 339 -3.24 5.99 -15.41
C PHE A 339 -2.42 6.37 -14.17
N TYR A 340 -1.36 7.16 -14.32
CA TYR A 340 -0.54 7.65 -13.20
C TYR A 340 -1.36 8.47 -12.21
N ASP A 341 -2.23 9.36 -12.70
CA ASP A 341 -3.11 10.20 -11.88
C ASP A 341 -4.16 9.34 -11.15
N PHE A 342 -4.75 8.36 -11.85
CA PHE A 342 -5.63 7.38 -11.22
C PHE A 342 -4.90 6.59 -10.12
N TRP A 343 -3.73 6.05 -10.42
CA TRP A 343 -2.96 5.20 -9.51
C TRP A 343 -2.54 5.95 -8.24
N ASN A 344 -1.97 7.15 -8.39
CA ASN A 344 -1.48 7.90 -7.24
C ASN A 344 -2.58 8.69 -6.52
N GLY A 345 -3.52 9.27 -7.27
CA GLY A 345 -4.61 10.07 -6.71
C GLY A 345 -5.72 9.23 -6.09
N LYS A 346 -6.11 8.12 -6.71
CA LYS A 346 -7.19 7.28 -6.21
C LYS A 346 -6.68 6.08 -5.44
N ILE A 347 -5.98 5.15 -6.08
CA ILE A 347 -5.57 3.90 -5.42
C ILE A 347 -4.69 4.15 -4.20
N LYS A 348 -3.67 5.02 -4.30
CA LYS A 348 -2.72 5.26 -3.21
C LYS A 348 -3.15 6.33 -2.23
N SER A 349 -3.80 7.40 -2.68
CA SER A 349 -4.25 8.50 -1.82
C SER A 349 -5.65 8.26 -1.28
N ASP A 350 -6.70 8.43 -2.10
CA ASP A 350 -8.08 8.46 -1.60
C ASP A 350 -8.54 7.09 -1.06
N TRP A 351 -8.16 6.01 -1.74
CA TRP A 351 -8.57 4.65 -1.42
C TRP A 351 -7.51 3.87 -0.63
N GLY A 352 -6.32 4.43 -0.48
CA GLY A 352 -5.13 3.70 -0.02
C GLY A 352 -5.34 2.97 1.30
N ARG A 353 -5.99 3.62 2.27
CA ARG A 353 -6.35 2.99 3.54
C ARG A 353 -7.22 1.75 3.34
N PHE A 354 -8.29 1.84 2.56
CA PHE A 354 -9.22 0.72 2.37
C PHE A 354 -8.63 -0.38 1.49
N VAL A 355 -7.86 -0.02 0.47
CA VAL A 355 -7.15 -0.97 -0.40
C VAL A 355 -6.18 -1.82 0.42
N GLN A 356 -5.45 -1.20 1.36
CA GLN A 356 -4.51 -1.90 2.23
C GLN A 356 -5.24 -2.70 3.32
N GLU A 357 -6.20 -2.09 4.02
CA GLU A 357 -6.90 -2.75 5.13
C GLU A 357 -7.80 -3.90 4.67
N GLY A 358 -8.37 -3.83 3.46
CA GLY A 358 -9.16 -4.91 2.86
C GLY A 358 -8.32 -5.89 2.05
N GLU A 359 -7.01 -5.70 2.01
CA GLU A 359 -6.08 -6.51 1.21
C GLU A 359 -6.43 -6.58 -0.29
N VAL A 360 -7.17 -5.59 -0.79
CA VAL A 360 -7.57 -5.46 -2.21
C VAL A 360 -6.34 -5.50 -3.11
N LEU A 361 -5.33 -4.73 -2.72
CA LEU A 361 -3.96 -4.90 -3.18
C LEU A 361 -3.06 -4.97 -1.95
N THR A 362 -2.24 -6.00 -1.90
CA THR A 362 -1.11 -6.01 -0.98
C THR A 362 -0.16 -4.89 -1.35
N MET A 363 0.52 -4.31 -0.38
CA MET A 363 1.43 -3.22 -0.72
C MET A 363 2.70 -3.71 -1.46
N THR A 364 2.98 -5.03 -1.46
CA THR A 364 3.94 -5.65 -2.41
C THR A 364 3.44 -5.51 -3.85
N GLN A 365 2.16 -5.80 -4.10
CA GLN A 365 1.56 -5.58 -5.42
C GLN A 365 1.57 -4.10 -5.80
N ILE A 366 1.26 -3.20 -4.85
CA ILE A 366 1.38 -1.74 -5.07
C ILE A 366 2.82 -1.35 -5.45
N SER A 367 3.83 -1.91 -4.77
CA SER A 367 5.24 -1.65 -5.09
C SER A 367 5.67 -2.23 -6.44
N ASN A 368 5.19 -3.42 -6.81
CA ASN A 368 5.46 -4.01 -8.11
C ASN A 368 4.88 -3.13 -9.22
N ILE A 369 3.63 -2.70 -9.03
CA ILE A 369 2.97 -1.77 -9.94
C ILE A 369 3.73 -0.44 -10.01
N ASP A 370 4.19 0.12 -8.89
CA ASP A 370 5.01 1.33 -8.88
C ASP A 370 6.30 1.14 -9.70
N SER A 371 6.95 -0.01 -9.61
CA SER A 371 8.17 -0.34 -10.38
C SER A 371 7.88 -0.51 -11.88
N GLU A 372 6.80 -1.21 -12.23
CA GLU A 372 6.37 -1.36 -13.62
C GLU A 372 5.95 -0.02 -14.23
N MET A 373 5.30 0.84 -13.45
CA MET A 373 4.98 2.21 -13.82
C MET A 373 6.23 3.05 -14.12
N MET A 374 7.34 2.83 -13.41
CA MET A 374 8.62 3.47 -13.75
C MET A 374 9.11 3.03 -15.12
N THR A 375 9.06 1.72 -15.37
CA THR A 375 9.48 1.14 -16.64
C THR A 375 8.61 1.66 -17.79
N TRP A 376 7.29 1.68 -17.61
CA TRP A 376 6.36 2.21 -18.59
C TRP A 376 6.61 3.69 -18.88
N ARG A 377 6.80 4.51 -17.83
CA ARG A 377 7.14 5.92 -17.98
C ARG A 377 8.35 6.12 -18.88
N ASP A 378 9.40 5.32 -18.69
CA ASP A 378 10.66 5.49 -19.40
C ASP A 378 10.54 5.09 -20.88
N GLU A 379 9.69 4.11 -21.20
CA GLU A 379 9.36 3.76 -22.58
C GLU A 379 8.38 4.76 -23.24
N ALA A 380 7.48 5.38 -22.46
CA ALA A 380 6.45 6.31 -22.96
C ALA A 380 6.95 7.75 -23.15
N LYS A 381 8.09 8.14 -22.56
CA LYS A 381 8.66 9.50 -22.68
C LYS A 381 8.98 9.86 -24.13
N PRO A 382 8.47 10.99 -24.67
CA PRO A 382 8.76 11.43 -26.03
C PRO A 382 10.28 11.54 -26.29
N LYS A 383 10.80 10.73 -27.21
CA LYS A 383 12.21 10.82 -27.64
C LYS A 383 12.34 11.90 -28.71
N SER A 384 13.19 12.90 -28.46
CA SER A 384 13.43 13.97 -29.45
C SER A 384 14.26 13.46 -30.63
N PHE A 385 13.63 13.35 -31.80
CA PHE A 385 14.31 12.97 -33.05
C PHE A 385 15.15 14.11 -33.68
N LEU A 386 15.20 15.29 -33.06
CA LEU A 386 15.95 16.44 -33.58
C LEU A 386 17.46 16.15 -33.72
N ILE A 387 18.07 15.46 -32.75
CA ILE A 387 19.51 15.18 -32.76
C ILE A 387 19.88 14.20 -33.90
N PRO A 388 19.25 13.03 -34.07
CA PRO A 388 19.54 12.13 -35.20
C PRO A 388 19.27 12.78 -36.56
N ILE A 389 18.21 13.58 -36.70
CA ILE A 389 17.88 14.28 -37.95
C ILE A 389 18.94 15.36 -38.26
N LEU A 390 19.36 16.14 -37.26
CA LEU A 390 20.43 17.13 -37.42
C LEU A 390 21.79 16.47 -37.72
N PHE A 391 22.07 15.31 -37.13
CA PHE A 391 23.26 14.50 -37.45
C PHE A 391 23.20 13.94 -38.87
N GLY A 392 22.04 13.47 -39.32
CA GLY A 392 21.84 13.01 -40.70
C GLY A 392 22.02 14.13 -41.73
N ILE A 393 21.49 15.32 -41.45
CA ILE A 393 21.65 16.51 -42.30
C ILE A 393 23.10 16.98 -42.30
N SER A 394 23.79 17.00 -41.15
CA SER A 394 25.20 17.39 -41.09
C SER A 394 26.10 16.42 -41.87
N LEU A 395 25.85 15.10 -41.78
CA LEU A 395 26.59 14.09 -42.53
C LEU A 395 26.41 14.27 -44.04
N LEU A 396 25.17 14.55 -44.49
CA LEU A 396 24.87 14.81 -45.91
C LEU A 396 25.58 16.08 -46.42
N THR A 397 25.65 17.14 -45.60
CA THR A 397 26.38 18.37 -45.98
C THR A 397 27.89 18.15 -46.07
N ILE A 398 28.47 17.36 -45.17
CA ILE A 398 29.91 17.01 -45.19
C ILE A 398 30.25 16.18 -46.43
N ILE A 399 29.44 15.16 -46.74
CA ILE A 399 29.61 14.32 -47.94
C ILE A 399 29.45 15.17 -49.21
N GLY A 400 28.47 16.07 -49.25
CA GLY A 400 28.29 17.02 -50.35
C GLY A 400 29.50 17.94 -50.55
N LEU A 401 30.07 18.47 -49.47
CA LEU A 401 31.28 19.30 -49.49
C LEU A 401 32.50 18.54 -50.00
N ILE A 402 32.70 17.30 -49.56
CA ILE A 402 33.80 16.44 -50.03
C ILE A 402 33.69 16.17 -51.53
N ILE A 403 32.49 15.90 -52.04
CA ILE A 403 32.25 15.64 -53.47
C ILE A 403 32.51 16.90 -54.31
N VAL A 404 32.13 18.08 -53.81
CA VAL A 404 32.35 19.36 -54.51
C VAL A 404 33.84 19.73 -54.54
N ILE A 405 34.58 19.47 -53.45
CA ILE A 405 36.03 19.71 -53.37
C ILE A 405 36.78 18.71 -54.25
N ALA A 406 36.35 17.45 -54.33
CA ALA A 406 36.98 16.42 -55.17
C ALA A 406 36.69 16.57 -56.68
N ARG A 407 35.72 17.41 -57.07
CA ARG A 407 35.38 17.71 -58.48
C ARG A 407 36.00 19.00 -59.01
N ARG A 408 36.68 19.78 -58.17
CA ARG A 408 37.57 20.87 -58.59
C ARG A 408 38.99 20.35 -58.70
#